data_AF-A0A3C0UXD9-F1
#
_entry.id   AF-A0A3C0UXD9-F1
#
_cell.length_a   1.000
_cell.length_b   1.000
_cell.length_c   1.000
_cell.angle_alpha   90.00
_cell.angle_beta   90.00
_cell.angle_gamma   90.00
#
_symmetry.space_group_name_H-M   'P 1'
#
loop_
_entity.id
_entity.type
_entity.pdbx_description
1 polymer ?
#
loop_
_entity_poly.entity_id
_entity_poly.type
_entity_poly.pdbx_seq_one_letter_code
_entity_poly.pdbx_strand_id
1 'polypeptide(L)' 'MSIKVVAFDADDTLWVNEPFFYETERKLCALLEDYLPHHTVSQELYRMQIQNLPLYGYGVKSFILSMIEMTMSVSEKT' A
#
# COMPACT_ATOMS: atom_id res chain seq x y z
N MET A 1 14.81 33.21 24.50
CA MET A 1 15.27 31.93 23.90
C MET A 1 14.26 30.86 24.26
N SER A 2 13.92 29.89 23.43
CA SER A 2 14.27 29.60 22.02
C SER A 2 13.62 28.24 21.78
N ILE A 3 13.06 28.01 20.59
CA ILE A 3 12.74 26.63 20.17
C ILE A 3 14.02 25.79 20.29
N LYS A 4 13.93 24.66 21.00
CA LYS A 4 15.06 23.76 21.26
C LYS A 4 15.09 22.56 20.32
N VAL A 5 13.94 22.17 19.81
CA VAL A 5 13.77 21.02 18.92
C VAL A 5 12.77 21.41 17.84
N VAL A 6 13.12 21.09 16.60
CA VAL A 6 12.21 21.10 15.47
C VAL A 6 12.24 19.69 14.90
N ALA A 7 11.09 19.04 14.82
CA ALA A 7 10.94 17.72 14.21
C ALA A 7 10.46 17.90 12.77
N PHE A 8 11.01 17.08 11.88
CA PHE A 8 10.59 16.97 10.50
C PHE A 8 10.15 15.54 10.28
N ASP A 9 9.00 15.38 9.63
CA ASP A 9 8.64 14.10 9.04
C ASP A 9 9.63 13.75 7.93
N ALA A 10 9.70 12.48 7.56
CA ALA A 10 10.68 11.95 6.63
C ALA A 10 10.09 11.81 5.22
N ASP A 11 9.15 10.88 5.08
CA ASP A 11 8.54 10.53 3.81
C ASP A 11 7.69 11.69 3.28
N ASP A 12 7.87 12.04 2.01
CA ASP A 12 7.21 13.16 1.33
C ASP A 12 7.44 14.55 1.96
N THR A 13 8.35 14.64 2.94
CA THR A 13 8.84 15.89 3.54
C THR A 13 10.32 16.11 3.25
N LEU A 14 11.18 15.14 3.55
CA LEU A 14 12.63 15.20 3.28
C LEU A 14 12.99 14.55 1.94
N TRP A 15 12.26 13.53 1.53
CA TRP A 15 12.45 12.84 0.25
C TRP A 15 11.13 12.34 -0.33
N VAL A 16 11.12 12.12 -1.65
CA VAL A 16 9.97 11.57 -2.38
C VAL A 16 9.76 10.11 -1.98
N ASN A 17 8.53 9.75 -1.62
CA ASN A 17 8.18 8.40 -1.19
C ASN A 17 6.87 7.90 -1.84
N GLU A 18 5.77 8.64 -1.75
CA GLU A 18 4.44 8.24 -2.26
C GLU A 18 4.44 7.76 -3.73
N PRO A 19 5.14 8.41 -4.69
CA PRO A 19 5.12 7.97 -6.08
C PRO A 19 5.58 6.52 -6.30
N PHE A 20 6.46 6.00 -5.44
CA PHE A 20 6.91 4.60 -5.52
C PHE A 20 5.81 3.61 -5.08
N PHE A 21 5.02 3.97 -4.06
CA PHE A 21 3.87 3.17 -3.65
C PHE A 21 2.80 3.16 -4.75
N TYR A 22 2.52 4.32 -5.34
CA TYR A 22 1.57 4.44 -6.45
C TYR A 22 2.00 3.64 -7.68
N GLU A 23 3.28 3.71 -8.07
CA GLU A 23 3.80 2.93 -9.19
C GLU A 23 3.68 1.42 -8.93
N THR A 24 3.97 0.99 -7.70
CA THR A 24 3.87 -0.42 -7.30
C THR A 24 2.43 -0.91 -7.35
N GLU A 25 1.48 -0.13 -6.82
CA GLU A 25 0.06 -0.46 -6.90
C GLU A 25 -0.44 -0.53 -8.34
N ARG A 26 -0.04 0.40 -9.21
CA ARG A 26 -0.38 0.35 -10.63
C ARG A 26 0.13 -0.90 -11.32
N LYS A 27 1.35 -1.34 -11.01
CA LYS A 27 1.91 -2.59 -11.53
C LYS A 27 1.10 -3.79 -11.04
N LEU A 28 0.69 -3.82 -9.78
CA LEU A 28 -0.20 -4.87 -9.26
C LEU A 28 -1.54 -4.90 -10.01
N CYS A 29 -2.16 -3.73 -10.21
CA CYS A 29 -3.44 -3.68 -10.92
C CYS A 29 -3.33 -4.18 -12.36
N ALA A 30 -2.23 -3.86 -13.06
CA ALA A 30 -1.97 -4.38 -14.40
C ALA A 30 -1.76 -5.90 -14.40
N LEU A 31 -1.11 -6.47 -13.36
CA LEU A 31 -0.94 -7.92 -13.22
C LEU A 31 -2.28 -8.65 -12.99
N LEU A 32 -3.30 -7.95 -12.48
CA LEU A 32 -4.59 -8.52 -12.13
C LEU A 32 -5.71 -8.12 -13.09
N GLU A 33 -5.40 -7.53 -14.25
CA GLU A 33 -6.40 -7.00 -15.18
C GLU A 33 -7.39 -8.06 -15.69
N ASP A 34 -6.94 -9.31 -15.82
CA ASP A 34 -7.76 -10.46 -16.25
C ASP A 34 -8.71 -10.96 -15.15
N TYR A 35 -8.47 -10.60 -13.89
CA TYR A 35 -9.25 -11.04 -12.74
C TYR A 35 -10.23 -9.98 -12.28
N LEU A 36 -9.80 -8.72 -12.22
CA LEU A 36 -10.59 -7.60 -11.72
C LEU A 36 -10.25 -6.29 -12.44
N PRO A 37 -11.24 -5.39 -12.61
CA PRO A 37 -10.95 -4.02 -13.04
C PRO A 37 -9.98 -3.31 -12.09
N HIS A 38 -9.10 -2.47 -12.63
CA HIS A 38 -8.12 -1.68 -11.87
C HIS A 38 -8.67 -1.02 -10.60
N HIS A 39 -9.82 -0.34 -10.70
CA HIS A 39 -10.41 0.37 -9.56
C HIS A 39 -10.85 -0.59 -8.44
N THR A 40 -11.27 -1.81 -8.80
CA THR A 40 -11.65 -2.84 -7.84
C THR A 40 -10.41 -3.42 -7.14
N VAL A 41 -9.30 -3.61 -7.85
CA VAL A 41 -8.03 -4.06 -7.27
C VAL A 41 -7.53 -3.09 -6.20
N SER A 42 -7.49 -1.79 -6.50
CA SER A 42 -7.11 -0.74 -5.54
C SER A 42 -8.00 -0.75 -4.29
N GLN A 43 -9.32 -0.90 -4.46
CA GLN A 43 -10.27 -0.93 -3.35
C GLN A 43 -10.07 -2.17 -2.46
N GLU A 44 -9.87 -3.35 -3.05
CA GLU A 44 -9.61 -4.58 -2.31
C GLU A 44 -8.26 -4.54 -1.59
N LEU A 45 -7.23 -3.98 -2.23
CA LEU A 45 -5.92 -3.78 -1.59
C LEU A 45 -6.04 -2.85 -0.37
N TYR A 46 -6.77 -1.74 -0.49
CA TYR A 46 -7.00 -0.85 0.64
C TYR A 46 -7.75 -1.56 1.77
N ARG A 47 -8.79 -2.32 1.45
CA ARG A 47 -9.55 -3.12 2.44
C ARG A 47 -8.64 -4.09 3.19
N MET A 48 -7.77 -4.81 2.47
CA MET A 48 -6.82 -5.75 3.05
C MET A 48 -5.80 -5.05 3.96
N GLN A 49 -5.24 -3.91 3.53
CA GLN A 49 -4.31 -3.12 4.36
C GLN A 49 -4.94 -2.66 5.67
N ILE A 50 -6.18 -2.17 5.63
CA ILE A 50 -6.90 -1.75 6.85
C ILE A 50 -7.15 -2.93 7.78
N GLN A 51 -7.53 -4.09 7.24
CA GLN A 51 -7.72 -5.32 8.01
C GLN A 51 -6.43 -5.78 8.69
N ASN A 52 -5.29 -5.66 8.00
CA ASN A 52 -3.98 -6.09 8.47
C ASN A 52 -3.24 -5.07 9.34
N LEU A 53 -3.73 -3.82 9.38
CA LEU A 53 -3.08 -2.74 10.13
C LEU A 53 -2.82 -3.08 11.61
N PRO A 54 -3.72 -3.73 12.37
CA PRO A 54 -3.46 -4.10 13.76
C PRO A 54 -2.33 -5.13 13.93
N LEU A 55 -2.05 -5.93 12.91
CA LEU A 55 -1.05 -7.01 12.95
C LEU A 55 0.31 -6.56 12.40
N TYR A 56 0.32 -5.88 11.25
CA TYR A 56 1.54 -5.53 10.52
C TYR A 56 1.97 -4.07 10.70
N GLY A 57 1.08 -3.19 11.15
CA GLY A 57 1.33 -1.76 11.20
C GLY A 57 1.54 -1.14 9.83
N TYR A 58 2.26 -0.02 9.79
CA TYR A 58 2.55 0.73 8.57
C TYR A 58 3.87 0.32 7.91
N GLY A 59 4.02 0.68 6.63
CA GLY A 59 5.28 0.58 5.90
C GLY A 59 5.29 -0.50 4.81
N VAL A 60 6.38 -0.52 4.04
CA VAL A 60 6.48 -1.30 2.80
C VAL A 60 6.27 -2.81 2.97
N LYS A 61 6.68 -3.40 4.09
CA LYS A 61 6.47 -4.84 4.34
C LYS A 61 4.99 -5.17 4.54
N SER A 62 4.29 -4.36 5.33
CA SER A 62 2.85 -4.49 5.54
C SER A 62 2.08 -4.35 4.23
N PHE A 63 2.50 -3.39 3.39
CA PHE A 63 1.95 -3.18 2.06
C PHE A 63 2.10 -4.42 1.16
N ILE A 64 3.33 -4.95 1.02
CA ILE A 64 3.59 -6.12 0.17
C ILE A 64 2.90 -7.38 0.68
N LEU A 65 2.88 -7.64 1.99
CA LEU A 65 2.17 -8.79 2.56
C LEU A 65 0.65 -8.70 2.28
N SER A 66 0.07 -7.50 2.42
CA SER A 66 -1.34 -7.26 2.10
C SER A 66 -1.62 -7.42 0.60
N MET A 67 -0.69 -7.05 -0.28
CA MET A 67 -0.81 -7.30 -1.72
C MET A 67 -0.85 -8.80 -2.04
N ILE A 68 0.04 -9.60 -1.43
CA ILE A 68 0.09 -11.05 -1.64
C ILE A 68 -1.21 -11.70 -1.16
N GLU A 69 -1.66 -11.37 0.05
CA GLU A 69 -2.88 -11.92 0.63
C GLU A 69 -4.13 -11.54 -0.17
N MET A 70 -4.24 -10.28 -0.59
CA MET A 70 -5.33 -9.83 -1.45
C MET A 70 -5.32 -10.56 -2.79
N THR A 71 -4.15 -10.69 -3.42
CA THR A 71 -3.98 -11.40 -4.70
C THR A 71 -4.46 -12.84 -4.60
N MET A 72 -4.05 -13.57 -3.55
CA MET A 72 -4.51 -14.93 -3.29
C MET A 72 -6.04 -14.98 -3.11
N SER A 73 -6.60 -14.05 -2.33
CA SER A 73 -8.06 -14.00 -2.10
C SER A 73 -8.88 -13.72 -3.36
N VAL A 74 -8.33 -12.95 -4.31
CA VAL A 74 -8.96 -12.65 -5.59
C VAL A 74 -8.80 -13.83 -6.56
N SER A 75 -7.59 -14.37 -6.69
CA SER A 75 -7.31 -15.46 -7.63
C SER A 75 -7.99 -16.78 -7.27
N GLU A 76 -8.16 -17.10 -5.98
CA GLU A 76 -8.86 -18.33 -5.55
C GLU A 76 -10.38 -18.30 -5.78
N LYS A 77 -10.95 -17.13 -6.07
CA LYS A 77 -12.40 -16.94 -6.32
C LYS A 77 -12.77 -16.96 -7.81
N THR A 78 -11.79 -17.22 -8.68
CA THR A 78 -11.93 -17.22 -10.14
C THR A 78 -11.63 -18.62 -10.67
#